data_AF-A0A3P5X2Y4-F1
#
_entry.id   AF-A0A3P5X2Y4-F1
#
_cell.length_a   1.000
_cell.length_b   1.000
_cell.length_c   1.000
_cell.angle_alpha   90.00
_cell.angle_beta   90.00
_cell.angle_gamma   90.00
#
_symmetry.space_group_name_H-M   'P 1'
#
loop_
_entity.id
_entity.type
_entity.pdbx_description
1 polymer ?
#
loop_
_entity_poly.entity_id
_entity_poly.type
_entity_poly.pdbx_seq_one_letter_code
_entity_poly.pdbx_strand_id
1 'polypeptide(L)' 'MYSEEFGPPAMKYRHLPFEVTPKRARCWLRCMGEAFEEVGLDQTEAGQFFYSRLQQVAGAMINTMD' A
#
# COMPACT_ATOMS: atom_id res chain seq x y z
N MET A 1 -11.12 14.34 -6.27
CA MET A 1 -10.79 13.08 -5.56
C MET A 1 -10.48 11.98 -6.57
N TYR A 2 -9.64 10.99 -6.22
CA TYR A 2 -9.16 9.95 -7.15
C TYR A 2 -10.26 9.37 -8.07
N SER A 3 -11.42 8.99 -7.51
CA SER A 3 -12.48 8.35 -8.30
C SER A 3 -13.17 9.26 -9.31
N GLU A 4 -13.17 10.58 -9.08
CA GLU A 4 -13.72 11.57 -10.01
C GLU A 4 -12.82 11.74 -11.24
N GLU A 5 -11.51 11.53 -11.06
CA GLU A 5 -10.51 11.72 -12.11
C GLU A 5 -10.19 10.41 -12.85
N PHE A 6 -10.12 9.30 -12.12
CA PHE A 6 -9.63 8.01 -12.65
C PHE A 6 -10.70 6.92 -12.68
N GLY A 7 -11.91 7.19 -12.19
CA GLY A 7 -12.99 6.21 -12.07
C GLY A 7 -12.77 5.19 -10.95
N PRO A 8 -13.44 4.02 -10.99
CA PRO A 8 -13.34 3.02 -9.94
C PRO A 8 -11.87 2.62 -9.65
N PRO A 9 -11.49 2.48 -8.35
CA PRO A 9 -10.11 2.16 -7.98
C PRO A 9 -9.57 0.91 -8.65
N ALA A 10 -10.29 -0.22 -8.56
CA ALA A 10 -9.91 -1.51 -9.15
C ALA A 10 -8.40 -1.80 -9.06
N MET A 11 -7.80 -1.49 -7.89
CA MET A 11 -6.35 -1.26 -7.79
C MET A 11 -5.55 -2.49 -8.21
N LYS A 12 -6.00 -3.71 -7.86
CA LYS A 12 -5.32 -4.94 -8.26
C LYS A 12 -5.16 -5.05 -9.78
N TYR A 13 -6.21 -4.72 -10.54
CA TYR A 13 -6.16 -4.73 -12.01
C TYR A 13 -5.13 -3.73 -12.54
N ARG A 14 -5.08 -2.52 -11.95
CA ARG A 14 -4.10 -1.49 -12.31
C ARG A 14 -2.66 -1.88 -11.96
N HIS A 15 -2.45 -2.79 -11.02
CA HIS A 15 -1.13 -3.32 -10.66
C HIS A 15 -0.70 -4.53 -11.50
N LEU A 16 -1.59 -5.18 -12.26
CA LEU A 16 -1.26 -6.34 -13.10
C LEU A 16 -0.13 -6.11 -14.12
N PRO A 17 0.01 -4.93 -14.75
CA PRO A 17 1.11 -4.67 -15.69
C PRO A 17 2.50 -4.66 -15.03
N PHE A 18 2.58 -4.60 -13.70
CA PHE A 18 3.83 -4.52 -12.95
C PHE A 18 4.00 -5.76 -12.10
N GLU A 19 5.21 -6.33 -12.10
CA GLU A 19 5.52 -7.44 -11.22
C GLU A 19 5.50 -6.96 -9.75
N VAL A 20 4.61 -7.54 -8.95
CA VAL A 20 4.52 -7.33 -7.51
C VAL A 20 4.72 -8.66 -6.81
N THR A 21 5.95 -8.91 -6.37
CA THR A 21 6.31 -10.10 -5.58
C THR A 21 6.14 -9.84 -4.08
N PRO A 22 6.09 -10.90 -3.22
CA PRO A 22 6.09 -10.73 -1.78
C PRO A 22 7.25 -9.87 -1.27
N LYS A 23 8.44 -9.99 -1.88
CA LYS A 23 9.59 -9.14 -1.55
C LYS A 23 9.32 -7.67 -1.85
N ARG A 24 8.78 -7.35 -3.02
CA ARG A 24 8.47 -5.96 -3.41
C ARG A 24 7.38 -5.34 -2.52
N ALA A 25 6.34 -6.11 -2.17
CA ALA A 25 5.30 -5.66 -1.27
C ALA A 25 5.84 -5.31 0.13
N ARG A 26 6.75 -6.14 0.69
CA ARG A 26 7.44 -5.83 1.96
C ARG A 26 8.31 -4.59 1.88
N CYS A 27 9.06 -4.42 0.78
CA CYS A 27 9.86 -3.21 0.57
C CYS A 27 9.01 -1.95 0.50
N TRP A 28 7.87 -2.00 -0.19
CA TRP A 28 6.93 -0.88 -0.26
C TRP A 28 6.33 -0.54 1.11
N LEU A 29 5.95 -1.55 1.91
CA LEU A 29 5.47 -1.34 3.28
C LEU A 29 6.51 -0.70 4.18
N ARG A 30 7.79 -1.11 4.06
CA ARG A 30 8.89 -0.46 4.79
C ARG A 30 8.98 1.03 4.46
N CYS A 31 8.97 1.41 3.17
CA CYS A 31 9.00 2.81 2.77
C CYS A 31 7.78 3.59 3.30
N MET A 32 6.60 2.97 3.35
CA MET A 32 5.41 3.59 3.94
C MET A 32 5.54 3.78 5.45
N GLY A 33 6.15 2.83 6.17
CA GLY A 33 6.42 2.95 7.60
C GLY A 33 7.38 4.10 7.90
N GLU A 34 8.50 4.17 7.16
CA GLU A 34 9.47 5.27 7.26
C GLU A 34 8.82 6.63 7.00
N ALA A 35 7.93 6.72 6.00
CA ALA A 35 7.19 7.95 5.74
C ALA A 35 6.21 8.32 6.86
N PHE A 36 5.59 7.35 7.53
CA PHE A 36 4.69 7.62 8.66
C PHE A 36 5.45 8.16 9.86
N GLU A 37 6.64 7.60 10.14
CA GLU A 37 7.54 8.08 11.19
C GLU A 37 8.00 9.51 10.90
N GLU A 38 8.39 9.82 9.66
CA GLU A 38 8.86 11.14 9.25
C GLU A 38 7.82 12.24 9.50
N VAL A 39 6.54 11.94 9.27
CA VAL A 39 5.44 12.90 9.46
C VAL A 39 4.76 12.78 10.83
N GLY A 40 5.22 11.88 11.70
CA GLY A 40 4.67 11.64 13.04
C GLY A 40 3.28 10.98 13.07
N LEU A 41 2.86 10.33 11.98
CA LEU A 41 1.57 9.63 11.90
C LEU A 41 1.56 8.34 12.72
N ASP A 42 2.71 7.66 12.82
CA ASP A 42 2.93 6.45 13.61
C ASP A 42 2.57 6.61 15.09
N GLN A 43 2.72 7.82 15.62
CA GLN A 43 2.40 8.19 17.01
C GLN A 43 0.89 8.36 17.26
N THR A 44 0.08 8.37 16.20
CA THR A 44 -1.36 8.52 16.30
C THR A 44 -2.08 7.18 16.17
N GLU A 45 -3.16 6.97 16.93
CA GLU A 45 -4.00 5.77 16.80
C GLU A 45 -4.56 5.61 15.37
N ALA A 46 -4.93 6.73 14.75
CA ALA A 46 -5.41 6.76 13.37
C ALA A 46 -4.34 6.32 12.37
N GLY A 47 -3.09 6.76 12.54
CA GLY A 47 -1.97 6.34 11.69
C GLY A 47 -1.63 4.87 11.87
N GLN A 48 -1.63 4.35 13.10
CA GLN A 48 -1.45 2.92 13.35
C GLN A 48 -2.55 2.08 12.70
N PHE A 49 -3.81 2.50 12.83
CA PHE A 49 -4.94 1.87 12.16
C PHE A 49 -4.76 1.92 10.64
N PHE A 50 -4.40 3.08 10.09
CA PHE A 50 -4.20 3.26 8.65
C PHE A 50 -3.08 2.36 8.12
N TYR A 51 -1.94 2.27 8.82
CA TYR A 51 -0.85 1.38 8.45
C TYR A 51 -1.27 -0.09 8.43
N SER A 52 -2.10 -0.53 9.39
CA SER A 52 -2.67 -1.90 9.40
C SER A 52 -3.51 -2.19 8.14
N ARG A 53 -4.20 -1.18 7.61
CA ARG A 53 -4.95 -1.30 6.35
C ARG A 53 -4.01 -1.39 5.15
N LEU A 54 -2.91 -0.63 5.15
CA LEU A 54 -1.90 -0.70 4.09
C LEU A 54 -1.29 -2.10 3.97
N GLN A 55 -1.07 -2.80 5.10
CA GLN A 55 -0.58 -4.18 5.10
C GLN A 55 -1.52 -5.13 4.34
N GLN A 56 -2.84 -5.00 4.57
CA GLN A 56 -3.85 -5.80 3.86
C GLN A 56 -3.89 -5.46 2.36
N VAL A 57 -3.79 -4.17 2.02
CA VAL A 57 -3.77 -3.70 0.62
C VAL A 57 -2.54 -4.22 -0.10
N ALA A 58 -1.35 -4.10 0.50
CA ALA A 58 -0.10 -4.57 -0.09
C ALA A 58 -0.15 -6.07 -0.40
N GLY A 59 -0.69 -6.88 0.52
CA GLY A 59 -0.91 -8.31 0.28
C GLY A 59 -1.85 -8.60 -0.89
N ALA A 60 -2.94 -7.84 -1.03
CA ALA A 60 -3.89 -8.01 -2.12
C ALA A 60 -3.33 -7.64 -3.51
N MET A 61 -2.29 -6.79 -3.57
CA MET A 61 -1.65 -6.36 -4.81
C MET A 61 -0.61 -7.34 -5.34
N ILE A 62 -0.16 -8.32 -4.54
CA ILE A 62 0.79 -9.36 -4.98
C ILE A 62 0.18 -10.14 -6.15
N ASN A 63 0.95 -10.25 -7.23
CA ASN A 63 0.52 -10.88 -8.48
C ASN A 63 1.53 -11.87 -9.07
N THR A 64 2.74 -11.95 -8.49
CA THR A 64 3.84 -12.81 -8.96
C THR A 64 4.54 -13.44 -7.76
N MET A 65 5.01 -14.70 -7.87
CA MET A 65 5.81 -15.36 -6.84
C MET A 65 7.30 -15.08 -7.03
N ASP A 66 8.09 -15.14 -5.94
CA ASP A 66 9.56 -14.99 -5.98
C ASP A 66 10.23 -16.21 -6.64
#